data_AF-A0A5R8WQV6-F1
#
_entry.id   AF-A0A5R8WQV6-F1
#
_cell.length_a   1.000
_cell.length_b   1.000
_cell.length_c   1.000
_cell.angle_alpha   90.00
_cell.angle_beta   90.00
_cell.angle_gamma   90.00
#
_symmetry.space_group_name_H-M   'P 1'
#
loop_
_entity.id
_entity.type
_entity.pdbx_description
1 polymer ?
#
loop_
_entity_poly.entity_id
_entity_poly.type
_entity_poly.pdbx_seq_one_letter_code
_entity_poly.pdbx_strand_id
1 'polypeptide(L)'
;MKKTLTALLPLCFLLLLALSPRLSLAQCTLCKTNVEASRTEKDGYDISGLNKGILYMMAAPYILGGTVAFFWYRNVRRKRQPAPDAR
;
A
#
# COMPACT_ATOMS: atom_id res chain seq x y z
N MET A 1 36.30 -3.06 -6.17
CA MET A 1 34.84 -2.84 -6.26
C MET A 1 34.04 -4.10 -6.51
N LYS A 2 34.44 -4.99 -7.43
CA LYS A 2 33.71 -6.24 -7.73
C LYS A 2 33.60 -7.18 -6.51
N LYS A 3 34.71 -7.33 -5.77
CA LYS A 3 34.84 -8.21 -4.59
C LYS A 3 34.06 -7.71 -3.36
N THR A 4 33.98 -6.39 -3.18
CA THR A 4 33.15 -5.77 -2.14
C THR A 4 31.67 -5.88 -2.49
N LEU A 5 31.31 -5.73 -3.78
CA LEU A 5 29.95 -5.92 -4.28
C LEU A 5 29.47 -7.39 -4.18
N THR A 6 30.35 -8.37 -4.42
CA THR A 6 30.01 -9.80 -4.28
C THR A 6 29.78 -10.21 -2.83
N ALA A 7 30.39 -9.52 -1.85
CA ALA A 7 30.14 -9.73 -0.43
C ALA A 7 28.93 -8.93 0.11
N LEU A 8 28.67 -7.75 -0.45
CA LEU A 8 27.53 -6.91 -0.05
C LEU A 8 26.18 -7.47 -0.54
N LEU A 9 26.16 -8.07 -1.72
CA LEU A 9 24.95 -8.64 -2.32
C LEU A 9 24.27 -9.71 -1.44
N PRO A 10 24.97 -10.76 -0.94
CA PRO A 10 24.36 -11.74 -0.05
C PRO A 10 24.00 -11.15 1.32
N LEU A 11 24.79 -10.21 1.84
CA LEU A 11 24.50 -9.53 3.12
C LEU A 11 23.21 -8.71 3.05
N CYS A 12 23.03 -7.96 1.96
CA CYS A 12 21.81 -7.20 1.71
C CYS A 12 20.60 -8.14 1.56
N PHE A 13 20.75 -9.22 0.78
CA PHE A 13 19.69 -10.23 0.64
C PHE A 13 19.30 -10.88 1.97
N LEU A 14 20.28 -11.18 2.84
CA LEU A 14 20.04 -11.72 4.17
C LEU A 14 19.28 -10.73 5.06
N LEU A 15 19.62 -9.45 4.97
CA LEU A 15 18.95 -8.37 5.70
C LEU A 15 17.49 -8.19 5.24
N LEU A 16 17.25 -8.26 3.94
CA LEU A 16 15.90 -8.26 3.35
C LEU A 16 15.07 -9.46 3.81
N LEU A 17 15.67 -10.65 3.92
CA LEU A 17 15.01 -11.84 4.47
C LEU A 17 14.72 -11.70 5.97
N ALA A 18 15.60 -11.06 6.74
CA ALA A 18 15.40 -10.82 8.17
C ALA A 18 14.24 -9.83 8.44
N LEU A 19 13.99 -8.91 7.50
CA LEU A 19 12.85 -8.00 7.52
C LEU A 19 11.58 -8.60 6.88
N SER A 20 11.63 -9.85 6.43
CA SER A 20 10.46 -10.50 5.86
C SER A 20 9.34 -10.61 6.91
N PRO A 21 8.09 -10.33 6.54
CA PRO A 21 6.97 -10.49 7.45
C PRO A 21 6.88 -11.97 7.83
N ARG A 22 7.01 -12.27 9.13
CA ARG A 22 6.76 -13.62 9.65
C ARG A 22 5.31 -13.99 9.34
N LEU A 23 5.05 -15.26 9.00
CA LEU A 23 3.70 -15.80 8.92
C LEU A 23 3.02 -15.60 10.29
N SER A 24 2.29 -14.49 10.44
CA SER A 24 1.37 -14.31 11.54
C SER A 24 0.21 -15.27 11.31
N LEU A 25 -0.17 -16.02 12.35
CA LEU A 25 -1.43 -16.77 12.35
C LEU A 25 -2.54 -15.74 12.10
N ALA A 26 -3.06 -15.73 10.88
CA ALA A 26 -4.13 -14.88 10.35
C ALA A 26 -4.47 -13.64 11.20
N GLN A 27 -3.78 -12.52 10.97
CA GLN A 27 -4.22 -11.17 11.38
C GLN A 27 -5.51 -10.71 10.67
N CYS A 28 -6.30 -11.63 10.12
CA CYS A 28 -7.55 -11.35 9.41
C CYS A 28 -8.81 -11.66 10.23
N THR A 29 -8.69 -12.11 11.50
CA THR A 29 -9.85 -12.33 12.39
C THR A 29 -9.96 -11.30 13.52
N LEU A 30 -9.00 -10.35 13.62
CA LEU A 30 -9.02 -9.30 14.65
C LEU A 30 -10.24 -8.39 14.53
N CYS A 31 -10.61 -7.98 13.31
CA CYS A 31 -11.77 -7.11 13.14
C CYS A 31 -13.07 -7.78 13.58
N LYS A 32 -13.30 -9.07 13.30
CA LYS A 32 -14.54 -9.76 13.67
C LYS A 32 -14.60 -10.13 15.16
N THR A 33 -13.48 -10.52 15.75
CA THR A 33 -13.42 -10.89 17.18
C THR A 33 -13.49 -9.65 18.08
N ASN A 34 -12.76 -8.59 17.76
CA ASN A 34 -12.86 -7.31 18.48
C ASN A 34 -14.23 -6.67 18.23
N VAL A 35 -14.69 -6.73 16.98
CA VAL A 35 -16.09 -6.87 16.55
C VAL A 35 -17.14 -7.18 17.60
N GLU A 36 -17.20 -8.49 17.83
CA GLU A 36 -18.18 -9.19 18.64
C GLU A 36 -17.92 -8.99 20.14
N ALA A 37 -16.65 -8.86 20.54
CA ALA A 37 -16.28 -8.50 21.92
C ALA A 37 -16.85 -7.13 22.31
N SER A 38 -16.69 -6.10 21.46
CA SER A 38 -17.21 -4.76 21.70
C SER A 38 -18.75 -4.70 21.70
N ARG A 39 -19.46 -5.62 21.03
CA ARG A 39 -20.94 -5.68 21.12
C ARG A 39 -21.45 -6.18 22.47
N THR A 40 -20.64 -6.96 23.18
CA THR A 40 -21.06 -7.66 24.40
C THR A 40 -20.76 -6.82 25.66
N GLU A 41 -19.93 -5.79 25.54
CA GLU A 41 -19.68 -4.84 26.62
C GLU A 41 -20.84 -3.87 26.81
N LYS A 42 -21.17 -3.54 28.07
CA LYS A 42 -22.28 -2.65 28.44
C LYS A 42 -22.15 -1.22 27.91
N ASP A 43 -20.92 -0.79 27.62
CA ASP A 43 -20.58 0.51 27.00
C ASP A 43 -20.03 0.32 25.58
N GLY A 44 -20.52 -0.70 24.87
CA GLY A 44 -20.01 -1.13 23.57
C GLY A 44 -19.95 -0.04 22.50
N TYR A 45 -18.80 0.09 21.84
CA TYR A 45 -18.56 0.98 20.70
C TYR A 45 -19.57 0.73 19.57
N ASP A 46 -20.05 1.80 18.90
CA ASP A 46 -20.95 1.68 17.75
C ASP A 46 -20.23 1.12 16.52
N ILE A 47 -20.48 -0.15 16.23
CA ILE A 47 -19.84 -0.88 15.13
C ILE A 47 -20.56 -0.72 13.78
N SER A 48 -21.69 -0.01 13.72
CA SER A 48 -22.51 0.10 12.50
C SER A 48 -21.74 0.70 11.30
N GLY A 49 -20.73 1.52 11.56
CA GLY A 49 -19.90 2.19 10.55
C GLY A 49 -18.71 1.39 9.99
N LEU A 50 -18.43 0.19 10.50
CA LEU A 50 -17.20 -0.54 10.16
C LEU A 50 -17.05 -0.86 8.66
N ASN A 51 -18.14 -1.30 8.01
CA ASN A 51 -18.13 -1.63 6.58
C ASN A 51 -17.78 -0.40 5.73
N LYS A 52 -18.25 0.78 6.12
CA LYS A 52 -17.90 2.05 5.46
C LYS A 52 -16.41 2.38 5.66
N GLY A 53 -15.86 2.16 6.86
CA GLY A 53 -14.44 2.32 7.14
C GLY A 53 -13.55 1.42 6.27
N ILE A 54 -13.91 0.15 6.10
CA ILE A 54 -13.19 -0.80 5.24
C ILE A 54 -13.22 -0.32 3.78
N LEU A 55 -14.38 0.11 3.30
CA LEU A 55 -14.54 0.63 1.94
C LEU A 55 -13.66 1.87 1.70
N TYR A 56 -13.53 2.77 2.67
CA TYR A 56 -12.64 3.93 2.58
C TYR A 56 -11.15 3.54 2.54
N MET A 57 -10.73 2.60 3.40
CA MET A 57 -9.34 2.13 3.43
C MET A 57 -8.95 1.40 2.14
N MET A 58 -9.88 0.66 1.54
CA MET A 58 -9.67 0.03 0.23
C MET A 58 -9.70 1.04 -0.92
N ALA A 59 -10.55 2.07 -0.87
CA ALA A 59 -10.63 3.10 -1.91
C ALA A 59 -9.39 4.01 -1.96
N ALA A 60 -8.79 4.31 -0.80
CA ALA A 60 -7.63 5.19 -0.69
C ALA A 60 -6.46 4.86 -1.64
N PRO A 61 -5.93 3.61 -1.71
CA PRO A 61 -4.82 3.28 -2.61
C PRO A 61 -5.19 3.44 -4.10
N TYR A 62 -6.43 3.14 -4.49
CA TYR A 62 -6.88 3.33 -5.88
C TYR A 62 -6.99 4.81 -6.25
N ILE A 63 -7.52 5.64 -5.34
CA ILE A 63 -7.61 7.08 -5.57
C ILE A 63 -6.19 7.67 -5.66
N LEU A 64 -5.32 7.36 -4.70
CA LEU A 64 -3.94 7.85 -4.70
C LEU A 64 -3.18 7.42 -5.96
N GLY A 65 -3.23 6.12 -6.30
CA GLY A 65 -2.60 5.58 -7.51
C GLY A 65 -3.13 6.21 -8.79
N GLY A 66 -4.46 6.33 -8.91
CA GLY A 66 -5.12 6.96 -10.06
C GLY A 66 -4.75 8.43 -10.21
N THR A 67 -4.65 9.16 -9.10
CA THR A 67 -4.26 10.58 -9.09
C THR A 67 -2.83 10.76 -9.60
N VAL A 68 -1.89 9.96 -9.07
CA VAL A 68 -0.48 9.98 -9.52
C VAL A 68 -0.38 9.61 -11.00
N ALA A 69 -1.06 8.56 -11.44
CA ALA A 69 -1.08 8.13 -12.83
C ALA A 69 -1.64 9.21 -13.77
N PHE A 70 -2.71 9.90 -13.37
CA PHE A 70 -3.31 10.98 -14.15
C PHE A 70 -2.36 12.16 -14.33
N PHE A 71 -1.74 12.64 -13.25
CA PHE A 71 -0.78 13.75 -13.33
C PHE A 71 0.47 13.38 -14.14
N TRP A 72 0.98 12.16 -13.98
CA TRP A 72 2.07 11.63 -14.79
C TRP A 72 1.71 11.66 -16.28
N TYR A 73 0.56 11.09 -16.65
CA TYR A 73 0.11 11.02 -18.03
C TYR A 73 -0.03 12.42 -18.66
N ARG A 74 -0.61 13.37 -17.92
CA ARG A 74 -0.77 14.76 -18.38
C ARG A 74 0.59 15.44 -18.60
N ASN A 75 1.56 15.23 -17.70
CA ASN A 75 2.89 15.81 -17.82
C ASN A 75 3.65 15.23 -19.01
N VAL A 76 3.59 13.91 -19.22
CA VAL A 76 4.22 13.25 -20.37
C VAL A 76 3.61 13.72 -21.70
N ARG A 77 2.28 13.86 -21.78
CA ARG A 77 1.58 14.35 -22.98
C ARG A 77 1.98 15.78 -23.33
N ARG A 78 2.14 16.68 -22.34
CA ARG A 78 2.62 18.05 -22.55
C ARG A 78 4.05 18.11 -23.09
N LYS A 79 4.92 17.18 -22.70
CA LYS A 79 6.30 17.11 -23.19
C LYS A 79 6.44 16.44 -24.57
N ARG A 80 5.38 15.77 -25.05
CA ARG A 80 5.32 15.11 -26.37
C ARG A 80 4.48 15.90 -27.39
N GLN A 81 4.53 17.23 -27.36
CA GLN A 81 4.16 18.03 -28.54
C GLN A 81 5.43 18.18 -29.38
N PRO A 82 5.56 17.51 -30.54
CA PRO A 82 6.59 17.85 -31.51
C PRO A 82 6.31 19.30 -31.96
N ALA A 83 7.37 20.11 -32.03
CA ALA A 83 7.27 21.45 -32.60
C ALA A 83 6.55 21.37 -33.97
N PRO A 84 5.53 22.21 -34.22
CA PRO A 84 4.85 22.22 -35.51
C PRO A 84 5.90 22.49 -36.61
N ASP A 85 5.86 21.64 -37.63
CA ASP A 85 6.72 21.59 -38.82
C ASP A 85 7.47 22.90 -39.12
N ALA A 86 8.80 22.83 -39.06
CA ALA A 86 9.65 23.77 -39.78
C ALA A 86 9.55 23.44 -41.28
N ARG A 87 8.55 24.05 -41.94
CA ARG A 87 8.53 24.22 -43.40
C ARG A 87 9.63 25.18 -43.81
#